data_AF-A0A5C7XLK5-F1
#
_entry.id   AF-A0A5C7XLK5-F1
#
_cell.length_a   1.000
_cell.length_b   1.000
_cell.length_c   1.000
_cell.angle_alpha   90.00
_cell.angle_beta   90.00
_cell.angle_gamma   90.00
#
_symmetry.space_group_name_H-M   'P 1'
#
loop_
_entity.id
_entity.type
_entity.pdbx_description
1 polymer ?
#
loop_
_entity_poly.entity_id
_entity_poly.type
_entity_poly.pdbx_seq_one_letter_code
_entity_poly.pdbx_strand_id
1 'polypeptide(L)'
;MKEVADVIAKARTLSSIASVAVFFLATVSVVALAFYDYVAVRPQLPRIERILAQADPLDANPPEAIRRLIDASMGSPTVHATRLVTVRFYAGLSPGERHLRNALWSLLLPLHLGKDKMYGLYATLAFNGRDQGLSRYAAREYGKPLDRLSPNEAAATVEMTRMPSIYRRNPDKLAQRAAALASKAEKASE
;
A
#
# COMPACT_ATOMS: atom_id res chain seq x y z
N MET A 1 1.12 53.92 -26.84
CA MET A 1 2.35 53.38 -26.20
C MET A 1 2.26 53.31 -24.67
N LYS A 2 1.87 54.37 -23.96
CA LYS A 2 1.78 54.38 -22.47
C LYS A 2 0.78 53.35 -21.91
N GLU A 3 -0.37 53.18 -22.57
CA GLU A 3 -1.41 52.22 -22.20
C GLU A 3 -0.93 50.76 -22.31
N VAL A 4 -0.21 50.42 -23.39
CA VAL A 4 0.37 49.08 -23.58
C VAL A 4 1.43 48.77 -22.51
N ALA A 5 2.25 49.76 -22.14
CA ALA A 5 3.25 49.61 -21.08
C ALA A 5 2.62 49.39 -19.69
N ASP A 6 1.52 50.08 -19.38
CA ASP A 6 0.78 49.93 -18.12
C ASP A 6 0.08 48.56 -18.02
N VAL A 7 -0.47 48.06 -19.14
CA VAL A 7 -1.04 46.71 -19.22
C VAL A 7 0.03 45.64 -18.99
N ILE A 8 1.21 45.76 -19.63
CA ILE A 8 2.32 44.82 -19.45
C ILE A 8 2.85 44.87 -18.00
N ALA A 9 2.96 46.06 -17.40
CA ALA A 9 3.40 46.21 -16.02
C ALA A 9 2.41 45.56 -15.03
N LYS A 10 1.11 45.80 -15.19
CA LYS A 10 0.05 45.16 -14.39
C LYS A 10 0.06 43.64 -14.53
N ALA A 11 0.20 43.12 -15.74
CA ALA A 11 0.27 41.68 -15.99
C ALA A 11 1.48 41.02 -15.31
N ARG A 12 2.66 41.67 -15.33
CA ARG A 12 3.86 41.19 -14.63
C ARG A 12 3.70 41.20 -13.11
N THR A 13 3.11 42.26 -12.54
CA THR A 13 2.85 42.36 -11.10
C THR A 13 1.85 41.29 -10.63
N LEU A 14 0.75 41.08 -11.37
CA LEU A 14 -0.24 40.04 -11.07
C LEU A 14 0.39 38.64 -11.15
N SER A 15 1.19 38.36 -12.17
CA SER A 15 1.94 37.10 -12.28
C SER A 15 2.88 36.89 -11.10
N SER A 16 3.58 37.94 -10.65
CA SER A 16 4.52 37.85 -9.53
C SER A 16 3.81 37.58 -8.20
N ILE A 17 2.67 38.24 -7.94
CA ILE A 17 1.85 37.99 -6.75
C ILE A 17 1.29 36.56 -6.77
N ALA A 18 0.78 36.10 -7.92
CA ALA A 18 0.29 34.74 -8.07
C ALA A 18 1.39 33.70 -7.80
N SER A 19 2.61 33.91 -8.33
CA SER A 19 3.76 33.03 -8.07
C SER A 19 4.14 32.99 -6.59
N VAL A 20 4.17 34.14 -5.91
CA VAL A 20 4.45 34.21 -4.47
C VAL A 20 3.38 33.48 -3.66
N ALA A 21 2.10 33.66 -4.00
CA ALA A 21 0.99 32.99 -3.33
C ALA A 21 1.05 31.46 -3.49
N VAL A 22 1.34 30.97 -4.71
CA VAL A 22 1.52 29.54 -4.99
C VAL A 22 2.71 28.99 -4.22
N PHE A 23 3.85 29.69 -4.21
CA PHE A 23 5.04 29.28 -3.47
C PHE A 23 4.76 29.19 -1.97
N PHE A 24 4.08 30.18 -1.40
CA PHE A 24 3.71 30.18 0.00
C PHE A 24 2.78 29.01 0.34
N LEU A 25 1.74 28.78 -0.47
CA LEU A 25 0.81 27.66 -0.29
C LEU A 25 1.51 26.30 -0.36
N ALA A 26 2.41 26.12 -1.33
CA ALA A 26 3.22 24.92 -1.43
C ALA A 26 4.11 24.72 -0.20
N THR A 27 4.78 25.79 0.25
CA THR A 27 5.65 25.75 1.43
C THR A 27 4.87 25.37 2.68
N VAL A 28 3.72 26.00 2.92
CA VAL A 28 2.86 25.69 4.07
C VAL A 28 2.39 24.23 4.02
N SER A 29 2.02 23.73 2.84
CA SER A 29 1.58 22.34 2.66
C SER A 29 2.69 21.34 2.99
N VAL A 30 3.91 21.62 2.54
CA VAL A 30 5.09 20.78 2.83
C VAL A 30 5.40 20.80 4.33
N VAL A 31 5.40 21.97 4.97
CA VAL A 31 5.64 22.10 6.41
C VAL A 31 4.56 21.36 7.21
N ALA A 32 3.29 21.50 6.83
CA ALA A 32 2.19 20.79 7.48
C ALA A 32 2.32 19.27 7.34
N LEU A 33 2.72 18.77 6.16
CA LEU A 33 2.96 17.35 5.91
C LEU A 33 4.15 16.83 6.72
N ALA A 34 5.25 17.58 6.80
CA ALA A 34 6.41 17.23 7.60
C ALA A 34 6.09 17.22 9.11
N PHE A 35 5.32 18.19 9.58
CA PHE A 35 4.82 18.21 10.95
C PHE A 35 3.94 16.99 11.24
N TYR A 36 3.00 16.66 10.34
CA TYR A 36 2.16 15.47 10.45
C TYR A 36 2.99 14.18 10.50
N ASP A 37 3.99 14.06 9.62
CA ASP A 37 4.92 12.93 9.60
C ASP A 37 5.62 12.75 10.95
N TYR A 38 6.13 13.84 11.52
CA TYR A 38 6.83 13.85 12.80
C TYR A 38 5.94 13.43 13.98
N VAL A 39 4.69 13.93 14.04
CA VAL A 39 3.81 13.67 15.20
C VAL A 39 2.98 12.39 15.07
N ALA A 40 2.65 11.95 13.85
CA ALA A 40 1.72 10.84 13.63
C ALA A 40 2.38 9.58 13.08
N VAL A 41 3.31 9.69 12.12
CA VAL A 41 3.87 8.54 11.39
C VAL A 41 5.14 8.03 12.06
N ARG A 42 6.15 8.89 12.23
CA ARG A 42 7.45 8.50 12.80
C ARG A 42 7.37 7.78 14.15
N PRO A 43 6.51 8.20 15.10
CA PRO A 43 6.42 7.52 16.39
C PRO A 43 5.92 6.07 16.29
N GLN A 44 5.25 5.70 15.19
CA GLN A 44 4.75 4.35 14.96
C GLN A 44 5.75 3.47 14.20
N LEU A 45 6.79 4.02 13.57
CA LEU A 45 7.76 3.26 12.79
C LEU A 45 8.39 2.10 13.59
N PRO A 46 8.87 2.27 14.84
CA PRO A 46 9.43 1.15 15.61
C PRO A 46 8.43 0.01 15.86
N ARG A 47 7.14 0.33 15.98
CA ARG A 47 6.08 -0.68 16.13
C ARG A 47 5.83 -1.43 14.83
N ILE A 48 5.89 -0.73 13.69
CA ILE A 48 5.78 -1.33 12.35
C ILE A 48 6.96 -2.25 12.08
N GLU A 49 8.17 -1.79 12.39
CA GLU A 49 9.38 -2.61 12.21
C GLU A 49 9.35 -3.86 13.09
N ARG A 50 8.83 -3.76 14.32
CA ARG A 50 8.61 -4.93 15.17
C ARG A 50 7.64 -5.94 14.57
N ILE A 51 6.58 -5.49 13.87
CA ILE A 51 5.66 -6.38 13.16
C ILE A 51 6.42 -7.19 12.11
N LEU A 52 7.27 -6.53 11.31
CA LEU A 52 8.07 -7.21 10.29
C LEU A 52 9.14 -8.12 10.89
N ALA A 53 9.80 -7.70 11.97
CA ALA A 53 10.82 -8.50 12.64
C ALA A 53 10.27 -9.77 13.31
N GLN A 54 8.99 -9.78 13.67
CA GLN A 54 8.30 -10.93 14.27
C GLN A 54 7.52 -11.76 13.24
N ALA A 55 7.45 -11.32 11.99
CA ALA A 55 6.74 -12.03 10.94
C ALA A 55 7.51 -13.28 10.49
N ASP A 56 6.79 -14.19 9.83
CA ASP A 56 7.44 -15.27 9.10
C ASP A 56 8.44 -14.69 8.08
N PRO A 57 9.65 -15.23 7.91
CA PRO A 57 10.66 -14.65 7.02
C PRO A 57 10.17 -14.46 5.58
N LEU A 58 9.33 -15.37 5.08
CA LEU A 58 8.75 -15.29 3.74
C LEU A 58 7.52 -14.38 3.68
N ASP A 59 6.91 -14.01 4.81
CA ASP A 59 5.94 -12.90 4.84
C ASP A 59 6.65 -11.55 4.96
N ALA A 60 7.73 -11.45 5.76
CA ALA A 60 8.50 -10.23 5.94
C ALA A 60 9.23 -9.81 4.65
N ASN A 61 9.72 -10.80 3.90
CA ASN A 61 10.39 -10.62 2.63
C ASN A 61 9.85 -11.62 1.60
N PRO A 62 8.67 -11.35 0.99
CA PRO A 62 8.02 -12.31 0.12
C PRO A 62 8.82 -12.61 -1.14
N PRO A 63 8.85 -13.88 -1.61
CA PRO A 63 9.51 -14.26 -2.85
C PRO A 63 9.00 -13.44 -4.05
N GLU A 64 9.85 -13.23 -5.05
CA GLU A 64 9.53 -12.40 -6.21
C GLU A 64 8.27 -12.88 -6.95
N ALA A 65 8.04 -14.19 -7.01
CA ALA A 65 6.80 -14.75 -7.58
C ALA A 65 5.54 -14.26 -6.85
N ILE A 66 5.59 -14.18 -5.51
CA ILE A 66 4.48 -13.65 -4.69
C ILE A 66 4.32 -12.14 -4.91
N ARG A 67 5.44 -11.39 -4.97
CA ARG A 67 5.41 -9.94 -5.23
C ARG A 67 4.76 -9.61 -6.58
N ARG A 68 5.11 -10.35 -7.63
CA ARG A 68 4.47 -10.21 -8.96
C ARG A 68 2.98 -10.51 -8.92
N LEU A 69 2.55 -11.53 -8.18
CA LEU A 69 1.13 -11.84 -8.01
C LEU A 69 0.39 -10.73 -7.24
N ILE A 70 1.01 -10.15 -6.22
CA ILE A 70 0.48 -8.98 -5.51
C ILE A 70 0.29 -7.82 -6.49
N ASP A 71 1.32 -7.48 -7.27
CA ASP A 71 1.25 -6.41 -8.27
C ASP A 71 0.21 -6.71 -9.35
N ALA A 72 0.14 -7.95 -9.85
CA ALA A 72 -0.88 -8.34 -10.82
C ALA A 72 -2.30 -8.25 -10.23
N SER A 73 -2.48 -8.49 -8.93
CA SER A 73 -3.81 -8.46 -8.29
C SER A 73 -4.29 -7.04 -7.98
N MET A 74 -3.40 -6.15 -7.52
CA MET A 74 -3.76 -4.81 -7.02
C MET A 74 -2.89 -3.64 -7.50
N GLY A 75 -1.93 -3.87 -8.39
CA GLY A 75 -1.01 -2.87 -8.95
C GLY A 75 0.16 -2.48 -8.05
N SER A 76 -0.08 -2.33 -6.74
CA SER A 76 0.94 -2.06 -5.73
C SER A 76 0.45 -2.44 -4.33
N PRO A 77 1.30 -2.99 -3.44
CA PRO A 77 0.89 -3.28 -2.07
C PRO A 77 0.61 -2.01 -1.25
N THR A 78 1.10 -0.85 -1.66
CA THR A 78 1.21 0.37 -0.84
C THR A 78 -0.10 0.76 -0.16
N VAL A 79 -1.17 0.93 -0.92
CA VAL A 79 -2.48 1.37 -0.39
C VAL A 79 -3.07 0.31 0.54
N HIS A 80 -2.87 -0.96 0.21
CA HIS A 80 -3.44 -2.09 0.95
C HIS A 80 -2.68 -2.32 2.26
N ALA A 81 -1.35 -2.40 2.20
CA ALA A 81 -0.47 -2.46 3.36
C ALA A 81 -0.71 -1.28 4.30
N THR A 82 -0.81 -0.06 3.77
CA THR A 82 -1.12 1.13 4.58
C THR A 82 -2.44 0.97 5.30
N ARG A 83 -3.51 0.60 4.58
CA ARG A 83 -4.83 0.39 5.19
C ARG A 83 -4.78 -0.68 6.29
N LEU A 84 -4.04 -1.76 6.10
CA LEU A 84 -3.89 -2.82 7.10
C LEU A 84 -3.18 -2.30 8.36
N VAL A 85 -2.12 -1.50 8.18
CA VAL A 85 -1.38 -0.87 9.28
C VAL A 85 -2.25 0.15 10.04
N THR A 86 -2.94 1.03 9.33
CA THR A 86 -3.75 2.09 9.97
C THR A 86 -4.93 1.50 10.74
N VAL A 87 -5.61 0.48 10.19
CA VAL A 87 -6.68 -0.25 10.91
C VAL A 87 -6.15 -0.89 12.18
N ARG A 88 -4.90 -1.39 12.18
CA ARG A 88 -4.28 -2.02 13.36
C ARG A 88 -3.96 -1.02 14.47
N PHE A 89 -3.56 0.20 14.14
CA PHE A 89 -3.16 1.20 15.15
C PHE A 89 -4.26 2.16 15.55
N TYR A 90 -5.25 2.40 14.70
CA TYR A 90 -6.28 3.41 14.90
C TYR A 90 -7.68 2.81 14.73
N ALA A 91 -8.12 2.06 15.74
CA ALA A 91 -9.51 1.67 15.86
C ALA A 91 -10.39 2.88 16.22
N GLY A 92 -11.65 2.89 15.77
CA GLY A 92 -12.64 3.89 16.18
C GLY A 92 -12.63 5.23 15.44
N LEU A 93 -11.80 5.40 14.40
CA LEU A 93 -11.85 6.60 13.56
C LEU A 93 -13.17 6.68 12.76
N SER A 94 -13.68 7.90 12.60
CA SER A 94 -14.78 8.17 11.68
C SER A 94 -14.37 7.83 10.22
N PRO A 95 -15.35 7.63 9.31
CA PRO A 95 -15.04 7.34 7.92
C PRO A 95 -14.12 8.37 7.25
N GLY A 96 -14.38 9.66 7.44
CA GLY A 96 -13.58 10.74 6.84
C GLY A 96 -12.14 10.76 7.36
N GLU A 97 -11.95 10.67 8.68
CA GLU A 97 -10.63 10.60 9.29
C GLU A 97 -9.83 9.39 8.83
N ARG A 98 -10.50 8.24 8.70
CA ARG A 98 -9.88 7.01 8.18
C ARG A 98 -9.41 7.19 6.74
N HIS A 99 -10.22 7.80 5.86
CA HIS A 99 -9.82 8.04 4.48
C HIS A 99 -8.65 9.03 4.39
N LEU A 100 -8.72 10.14 5.10
CA LEU A 100 -7.64 11.14 5.14
C LEU A 100 -6.34 10.53 5.68
N ARG A 101 -6.42 9.78 6.80
CA ARG A 101 -5.25 9.10 7.37
C ARG A 101 -4.67 8.06 6.42
N ASN A 102 -5.51 7.26 5.78
CA ASN A 102 -5.05 6.29 4.79
C ASN A 102 -4.34 6.96 3.61
N ALA A 103 -4.85 8.10 3.13
CA ALA A 103 -4.21 8.84 2.05
C ALA A 103 -2.85 9.39 2.47
N LEU A 104 -2.77 10.08 3.61
CA LEU A 104 -1.52 10.63 4.15
C LEU A 104 -0.49 9.53 4.42
N TRP A 105 -0.91 8.43 5.03
CA TRP A 105 -0.01 7.31 5.32
C TRP A 105 0.42 6.56 4.06
N SER A 106 -0.41 6.51 3.00
CA SER A 106 -0.04 5.85 1.75
C SER A 106 1.05 6.63 1.00
N LEU A 107 1.14 7.94 1.24
CA LEU A 107 2.22 8.79 0.75
C LEU A 107 3.47 8.66 1.63
N LEU A 108 3.33 8.70 2.96
CA LEU A 108 4.45 8.82 3.88
C LEU A 108 5.14 7.50 4.23
N LEU A 109 4.39 6.40 4.42
CA LEU A 109 4.99 5.12 4.82
C LEU A 109 6.03 4.58 3.83
N PRO A 110 5.80 4.59 2.49
CA PRO A 110 6.79 4.10 1.54
C PRO A 110 8.11 4.89 1.59
N LEU A 111 8.07 6.18 1.95
CA LEU A 111 9.27 7.01 2.09
C LEU A 111 10.17 6.56 3.26
N HIS A 112 9.57 6.02 4.33
CA HIS A 112 10.31 5.53 5.50
C HIS A 112 10.70 4.07 5.39
N LEU A 113 9.85 3.24 4.78
CA LEU A 113 10.00 1.78 4.80
C LEU A 113 10.61 1.22 3.51
N GLY A 114 10.46 1.93 2.38
CA GLY A 114 10.81 1.41 1.06
C GLY A 114 9.83 0.36 0.54
N LYS A 115 9.96 0.02 -0.75
CA LYS A 115 9.03 -0.88 -1.46
C LYS A 115 9.00 -2.29 -0.85
N ASP A 116 10.15 -2.84 -0.47
CA ASP A 116 10.27 -4.22 0.03
C ASP A 116 9.48 -4.43 1.32
N LYS A 117 9.65 -3.54 2.31
CA LYS A 117 8.91 -3.59 3.57
C LYS A 117 7.41 -3.39 3.35
N MET A 118 6.97 -2.68 2.30
CA MET A 118 5.54 -2.56 1.97
C MET A 118 4.93 -3.88 1.49
N TYR A 119 5.65 -4.68 0.69
CA TYR A 119 5.21 -6.06 0.41
C TYR A 119 5.20 -6.89 1.69
N GLY A 120 6.24 -6.75 2.50
CA GLY A 120 6.33 -7.45 3.78
C GLY A 120 5.12 -7.20 4.68
N LEU A 121 4.72 -5.93 4.81
CA LEU A 121 3.57 -5.52 5.60
C LEU A 121 2.26 -6.07 5.03
N TYR A 122 2.09 -6.01 3.72
CA TYR A 122 0.92 -6.58 3.09
C TYR A 122 0.85 -8.10 3.37
N ALA A 123 1.90 -8.84 3.06
CA ALA A 123 1.92 -10.30 3.21
C ALA A 123 1.70 -10.71 4.68
N THR A 124 2.36 -10.03 5.62
CA THR A 124 2.23 -10.29 7.06
C THR A 124 0.84 -9.99 7.60
N LEU A 125 0.21 -8.89 7.20
CA LEU A 125 -1.03 -8.39 7.84
C LEU A 125 -2.31 -8.78 7.10
N ALA A 126 -2.21 -9.28 5.86
CA ALA A 126 -3.38 -9.63 5.07
C ALA A 126 -4.18 -10.75 5.76
N PHE A 127 -5.49 -10.54 5.91
CA PHE A 127 -6.39 -11.54 6.47
C PHE A 127 -6.60 -12.66 5.46
N ASN A 128 -6.24 -13.89 5.84
CA ASN A 128 -6.29 -15.06 4.96
C ASN A 128 -7.54 -15.93 5.17
N GLY A 129 -8.53 -15.38 5.88
CA GLY A 129 -9.78 -16.05 6.23
C GLY A 129 -9.80 -16.65 7.64
N ARG A 130 -8.67 -17.09 8.17
CA ARG A 130 -8.62 -17.58 9.55
C ARG A 130 -7.83 -16.64 10.45
N ASP A 131 -6.65 -16.24 9.98
CA ASP A 131 -5.72 -15.39 10.68
C ASP A 131 -5.05 -14.43 9.68
N GLN A 132 -3.86 -13.93 10.00
CA GLN A 132 -3.07 -13.04 9.14
C GLN A 132 -1.81 -13.75 8.65
N GLY A 133 -1.26 -13.32 7.52
CA GLY A 133 -0.02 -13.89 6.96
C GLY A 133 -0.29 -14.79 5.75
N LEU A 134 0.50 -14.65 4.69
CA LEU A 134 0.44 -15.52 3.53
C LEU A 134 1.15 -16.85 3.82
N SER A 135 2.30 -16.83 4.51
CA SER A 135 3.02 -18.05 4.90
C SER A 135 2.15 -18.97 5.74
N ARG A 136 1.38 -18.42 6.69
CA ARG A 136 0.44 -19.21 7.50
C ARG A 136 -0.68 -19.83 6.69
N TYR A 137 -1.17 -19.14 5.67
CA TYR A 137 -2.16 -19.68 4.75
C TYR A 137 -1.56 -20.83 3.94
N ALA A 138 -0.40 -20.60 3.31
CA ALA A 138 0.29 -21.57 2.48
C ALA A 138 0.65 -22.86 3.22
N ALA A 139 1.19 -22.73 4.44
CA ALA A 139 1.51 -23.88 5.28
C ALA A 139 0.26 -24.67 5.67
N ARG A 140 -0.85 -23.99 5.95
CA ARG A 140 -2.10 -24.64 6.35
C ARG A 140 -2.82 -25.33 5.19
N GLU A 141 -2.91 -24.66 4.04
CA GLU A 141 -3.70 -25.13 2.90
C GLU A 141 -2.92 -26.14 2.05
N TYR A 142 -1.61 -25.95 1.90
CA TYR A 142 -0.78 -26.74 0.97
C TYR A 142 0.35 -27.50 1.66
N GLY A 143 0.60 -27.29 2.96
CA GLY A 143 1.72 -27.91 3.67
C GLY A 143 3.09 -27.43 3.17
N LYS A 144 3.14 -26.26 2.50
CA LYS A 144 4.33 -25.75 1.80
C LYS A 144 4.67 -24.31 2.25
N PRO A 145 5.96 -23.95 2.31
CA PRO A 145 6.38 -22.55 2.41
C PRO A 145 6.09 -21.78 1.11
N LEU A 146 6.02 -20.44 1.18
CA LEU A 146 5.65 -19.58 0.05
C LEU A 146 6.56 -19.74 -1.18
N ASP A 147 7.84 -20.03 -0.97
CA ASP A 147 8.84 -20.21 -2.02
C ASP A 147 8.76 -21.58 -2.73
N ARG A 148 7.93 -22.50 -2.23
CA ARG A 148 7.71 -23.84 -2.81
C ARG A 148 6.30 -24.05 -3.35
N LEU A 149 5.50 -23.00 -3.41
CA LEU A 149 4.17 -23.07 -4.01
C LEU A 149 4.29 -23.20 -5.53
N SER A 150 3.44 -24.03 -6.12
CA SER A 150 3.19 -23.96 -7.55
C SER A 150 2.55 -22.61 -7.93
N PRO A 151 2.63 -22.17 -9.20
CA PRO A 151 2.05 -20.89 -9.62
C PRO A 151 0.57 -20.72 -9.22
N ASN A 152 -0.24 -21.77 -9.35
CA ASN A 152 -1.65 -21.74 -8.96
C ASN A 152 -1.86 -21.66 -7.44
N GLU A 153 -1.08 -22.39 -6.65
CA GLU A 153 -1.15 -22.32 -5.18
C GLU A 153 -0.71 -20.94 -4.66
N ALA A 154 0.32 -20.36 -5.28
CA ALA A 154 0.79 -19.01 -4.98
C ALA A 154 -0.29 -17.96 -5.33
N ALA A 155 -0.91 -18.07 -6.50
CA ALA A 155 -1.97 -17.17 -6.92
C ALA A 155 -3.21 -17.28 -6.03
N ALA A 156 -3.60 -18.50 -5.64
CA ALA A 156 -4.69 -18.73 -4.70
C ALA A 156 -4.39 -18.13 -3.31
N THR A 157 -3.15 -18.26 -2.84
CA THR A 157 -2.69 -17.66 -1.58
C THR A 157 -2.86 -16.14 -1.57
N VAL A 158 -2.49 -15.45 -2.64
CA VAL A 158 -2.67 -14.00 -2.77
C VAL A 158 -4.14 -13.63 -2.92
N GLU A 159 -4.89 -14.30 -3.81
CA GLU A 159 -6.30 -14.01 -4.07
C GLU A 159 -7.19 -14.23 -2.85
N MET A 160 -6.88 -15.22 -2.01
CA MET A 160 -7.63 -15.50 -0.79
C MET A 160 -7.83 -14.24 0.05
N THR A 161 -6.83 -13.35 0.10
CA THR A 161 -6.86 -12.12 0.90
C THR A 161 -7.88 -11.09 0.46
N ARG A 162 -8.34 -11.14 -0.80
CA ARG A 162 -9.27 -10.13 -1.35
C ARG A 162 -10.67 -10.30 -0.82
N MET A 163 -11.16 -11.54 -0.77
CA MET A 163 -12.51 -11.86 -0.34
C MET A 163 -12.54 -13.14 0.50
N PRO A 164 -11.85 -13.18 1.66
CA PRO A 164 -11.59 -14.43 2.37
C PRO A 164 -12.86 -15.17 2.81
N SER A 165 -13.93 -14.43 3.13
CA SER A 165 -15.22 -15.00 3.52
C SER A 165 -15.97 -15.63 2.35
N ILE A 166 -15.79 -15.11 1.12
CA ILE A 166 -16.43 -15.64 -0.08
C ILE A 166 -15.69 -16.88 -0.56
N TYR A 167 -14.36 -16.78 -0.69
CA TYR A 167 -13.54 -17.84 -1.23
C TYR A 167 -13.52 -19.10 -0.36
N ARG A 168 -13.62 -18.96 0.96
CA ARG A 168 -13.79 -20.12 1.85
C ARG A 168 -15.10 -20.88 1.65
N ARG A 169 -16.17 -20.17 1.27
CA ARG A 169 -17.48 -20.78 1.01
C ARG A 169 -17.60 -21.33 -0.41
N ASN A 170 -16.71 -20.90 -1.30
CA ASN A 170 -16.73 -21.28 -2.72
C ASN A 170 -15.28 -21.45 -3.22
N PRO A 171 -14.66 -22.62 -2.95
CA PRO A 171 -13.27 -22.89 -3.33
C PRO A 171 -13.08 -22.91 -4.86
N ASP A 172 -14.09 -23.33 -5.63
CA ASP A 172 -14.01 -23.33 -7.09
C ASP A 172 -13.86 -21.91 -7.65
N LYS A 173 -14.54 -20.93 -7.03
CA LYS A 173 -14.39 -19.52 -7.37
C LYS A 173 -12.99 -18.99 -7.05
N LEU A 174 -12.38 -19.46 -5.96
CA LEU A 174 -10.97 -19.12 -5.66
C LEU A 174 -10.05 -19.72 -6.72
N ALA A 175 -10.23 -20.99 -7.08
CA ALA A 175 -9.42 -21.66 -8.09
C ALA A 175 -9.51 -20.95 -9.45
N GLN A 176 -10.72 -20.56 -9.88
CA GLN A 176 -10.92 -19.79 -11.11
C GLN A 176 -10.18 -18.44 -11.08
N ARG A 177 -10.25 -17.72 -9.95
CA ARG A 177 -9.57 -16.42 -9.79
C ARG A 177 -8.05 -16.57 -9.70
N ALA A 178 -7.57 -17.60 -9.04
CA ALA A 178 -6.16 -17.94 -8.96
C ALA A 178 -5.58 -18.23 -10.35
N ALA A 179 -6.24 -19.05 -11.16
CA ALA A 179 -5.82 -19.33 -12.53
C ALA A 179 -5.77 -18.06 -13.40
N ALA A 180 -6.79 -17.19 -13.29
CA ALA A 180 -6.81 -15.91 -13.99
C ALA A 180 -5.68 -14.97 -13.53
N LEU A 181 -5.37 -14.94 -12.23
CA LEU A 181 -4.28 -14.13 -11.69
C LEU A 181 -2.91 -14.67 -12.13
N ALA A 182 -2.69 -15.99 -12.09
CA ALA A 182 -1.45 -16.61 -12.53
C ALA A 182 -1.14 -16.25 -13.99
N SER A 183 -2.12 -16.42 -14.89
CA SER A 183 -1.97 -16.03 -16.29
C SER A 183 -1.71 -14.53 -16.48
N LYS A 184 -2.33 -13.68 -15.64
CA LYS A 184 -2.07 -12.23 -15.67
C LYS A 184 -0.63 -11.89 -15.26
N ALA A 185 -0.10 -12.56 -14.24
CA ALA A 185 1.26 -12.31 -13.75
C ALA A 185 2.34 -12.81 -14.72
N GLU A 186 2.09 -13.93 -15.41
CA GLU A 186 2.97 -14.43 -16.48
C GLU A 186 3.10 -13.41 -17.61
N LYS A 187 1.98 -12.91 -18.14
CA LYS A 187 1.97 -11.91 -19.23
C LYS A 187 2.62 -10.57 -18.86
N ALA A 188 2.65 -10.22 -17.58
CA ALA A 188 3.30 -8.99 -17.11
C ALA A 188 4.83 -9.15 -16.97
N SER A 189 5.34 -10.38 -17.10
CA SER A 189 6.77 -10.70 -16.99
C SER A 189 7.45 -10.88 -18.35
N GLU A 190 6.68 -10.88 -19.44
CA GLU A 190 7.12 -10.84 -20.84
C GLU A 190 7.37 -9.39 -21.28
#